data_AF-A0AAV4LF39-F1
#
_entry.id   AF-A0AAV4LF39-F1
#
_cell.length_a   1.000
_cell.length_b   1.000
_cell.length_c   1.000
_cell.angle_alpha   90.00
_cell.angle_beta   90.00
_cell.angle_gamma   90.00
#
_symmetry.space_group_name_H-M   'P 1'
#
loop_
_entity.id
_entity.type
_entity.pdbx_description
1 polymer ?
#
loop_
_entity_poly.entity_id
_entity_poly.type
_entity_poly.pdbx_seq_one_letter_code
_entity_poly.pdbx_strand_id
1 'polypeptide(L)'
;MPEGEFFKQAISPNKTYTINFYKINGGATTDFSIRGELLNNKTQEKKNIYWEYGTDHVKASWIDDHTVVINSHKLDVRKDTYDWRRE
;
A
#
# COMPACT_ATOMS: atom_id res chain seq x y z
N MET A 1 3.25 12.60 -7.37
CA MET A 1 3.17 11.96 -6.03
C MET A 1 4.56 12.02 -5.43
N PRO A 2 4.74 12.26 -4.12
CA PRO A 2 6.08 12.22 -3.54
C PRO A 2 6.70 10.85 -3.79
N GLU A 3 7.96 10.87 -4.25
CA GLU A 3 8.78 9.67 -4.42
C GLU A 3 9.16 9.18 -3.01
N GLY A 4 8.81 7.94 -2.70
CA GLY A 4 9.20 7.30 -1.45
C GLY A 4 10.26 6.23 -1.70
N GLU A 5 10.99 5.87 -0.67
CA GLU A 5 11.95 4.77 -0.70
C GLU A 5 11.19 3.45 -0.75
N PHE A 6 11.53 2.56 -1.68
CA PHE A 6 10.94 1.23 -1.72
C PHE A 6 11.22 0.50 -0.40
N PHE A 7 10.15 0.05 0.25
CA PHE A 7 10.25 -0.60 1.55
C PHE A 7 10.09 -2.11 1.43
N LYS A 8 8.98 -2.57 0.85
CA LYS A 8 8.73 -3.99 0.56
C LYS A 8 7.61 -4.17 -0.45
N GLN A 9 7.38 -5.41 -0.87
CA GLN A 9 6.23 -5.77 -1.69
C GLN A 9 5.38 -6.88 -1.05
N ALA A 10 4.12 -6.96 -1.44
CA ALA A 10 3.22 -8.08 -1.14
C ALA A 10 2.53 -8.55 -2.42
N ILE A 11 2.64 -9.84 -2.74
CA ILE A 11 2.10 -10.43 -3.97
C ILE A 11 0.86 -11.25 -3.61
N SER A 12 -0.23 -11.03 -4.35
CA SER A 12 -1.47 -11.81 -4.22
C SER A 12 -1.23 -13.31 -4.47
N PRO A 13 -2.03 -14.22 -3.87
CA PRO A 13 -1.86 -15.67 -4.03
C PRO A 13 -1.86 -16.11 -5.50
N ASN A 14 -2.81 -15.60 -6.30
CA ASN A 14 -2.88 -15.87 -7.73
C ASN A 14 -1.92 -15.02 -8.60
N LYS A 15 -1.09 -14.16 -7.99
CA LYS A 15 -0.13 -13.27 -8.65
C LYS A 15 -0.74 -12.25 -9.62
N THR A 16 -2.05 -12.00 -9.57
CA THR A 16 -2.70 -10.96 -10.39
C THR A 16 -2.30 -9.56 -9.94
N TYR A 17 -2.09 -9.38 -8.64
CA TYR A 17 -1.74 -8.12 -8.02
C TYR A 17 -0.43 -8.17 -7.25
N THR A 18 0.32 -7.09 -7.34
CA THR A 18 1.50 -6.79 -6.50
C THR A 18 1.28 -5.45 -5.84
N ILE A 19 1.51 -5.34 -4.53
CA ILE A 19 1.50 -4.07 -3.82
C ILE A 19 2.93 -3.71 -3.46
N ASN A 20 3.41 -2.57 -3.97
CA ASN A 20 4.69 -1.99 -3.61
C ASN A 20 4.47 -0.94 -2.51
N PHE A 21 5.14 -1.13 -1.38
CA PHE A 21 5.12 -0.20 -0.27
C PHE A 21 6.33 0.71 -0.32
N TYR A 22 6.08 2.00 -0.11
CA TYR A 22 7.09 3.04 -0.10
C TYR A 22 7.04 3.78 1.24
N LYS A 23 8.21 3.96 1.85
CA LYS A 23 8.38 4.83 3.01
C LYS A 23 8.63 6.24 2.53
N ILE A 24 7.80 7.18 2.96
CA ILE A 24 7.88 8.59 2.62
C ILE A 24 8.37 9.33 3.85
N ASN A 25 9.50 10.02 3.72
CA ASN A 25 10.02 10.91 4.74
C ASN A 25 9.53 12.34 4.44
N GLY A 26 8.79 12.97 5.36
CA GLY A 26 8.33 14.35 5.19
C GLY A 26 9.39 15.41 5.50
N GLY A 27 10.56 15.01 6.03
CA GLY A 27 11.62 15.91 6.51
C GLY A 27 11.97 15.70 8.00
N ALA A 28 12.88 16.53 8.51
CA ALA A 28 13.49 16.39 9.84
C ALA A 28 12.52 16.44 11.04
N THR A 29 11.30 16.96 10.84
CA THR A 29 10.33 17.23 11.90
C THR A 29 9.00 16.50 11.72
N THR A 30 8.88 15.67 10.69
CA THR A 30 7.63 15.00 10.32
C THR A 30 7.78 13.49 10.38
N ASP A 31 6.79 12.82 10.96
CA ASP A 31 6.75 11.36 10.97
C ASP A 31 6.68 10.77 9.55
N PHE A 32 7.15 9.54 9.44
CA PHE A 32 7.09 8.78 8.20
C PHE A 32 5.64 8.49 7.79
N SER A 33 5.44 8.36 6.49
CA SER A 33 4.22 7.79 5.93
C SER A 33 4.54 6.53 5.14
N ILE A 34 3.60 5.58 5.11
CA ILE A 34 3.63 4.43 4.23
C ILE A 34 2.61 4.62 3.12
N ARG A 35 3.06 4.53 1.87
CA ARG A 35 2.20 4.49 0.67
C ARG A 35 2.23 3.10 0.05
N GLY A 36 1.07 2.55 -0.30
CA GLY A 36 0.92 1.32 -1.08
C GLY A 36 0.42 1.58 -2.51
N GLU A 37 1.25 1.27 -3.49
CA GLU A 37 0.90 1.26 -4.93
C GLU A 37 0.55 -0.17 -5.34
N LEU A 38 -0.68 -0.37 -5.80
CA LEU A 38 -1.14 -1.61 -6.43
C LEU A 38 -0.74 -1.60 -7.91
N LEU A 39 -0.09 -2.68 -8.35
CA LEU A 39 0.14 -3.04 -9.74
C LEU A 39 -0.76 -4.22 -10.09
N ASN A 40 -1.56 -4.09 -11.14
CA ASN A 40 -2.20 -5.22 -11.81
C ASN A 40 -1.19 -5.83 -12.79
N ASN A 41 -0.69 -7.03 -12.50
CA ASN A 41 0.35 -7.69 -13.30
C ASN A 41 -0.13 -8.09 -14.70
N LYS A 42 -1.45 -8.18 -14.93
CA LYS A 42 -2.03 -8.51 -16.24
C LYS A 42 -2.16 -7.27 -17.12
N THR A 43 -2.68 -6.17 -16.58
CA THR A 43 -2.96 -4.94 -17.36
C THR A 43 -1.83 -3.92 -17.28
N GLN A 44 -0.87 -4.11 -16.37
CA GLN A 44 0.18 -3.14 -16.01
C GLN A 44 -0.35 -1.82 -15.42
N GLU A 45 -1.65 -1.77 -15.09
CA GLU A 45 -2.26 -0.61 -14.45
C GLU A 45 -1.75 -0.46 -13.01
N LYS A 46 -1.48 0.79 -12.64
CA LYS A 46 -1.00 1.16 -11.31
C LYS A 46 -2.00 2.10 -10.63
N LYS A 47 -2.25 1.89 -9.35
CA LYS A 47 -3.06 2.81 -8.54
C LYS A 47 -2.59 2.82 -7.08
N ASN A 48 -2.70 3.98 -6.44
CA ASN A 48 -2.50 4.05 -4.99
C ASN A 48 -3.74 3.52 -4.29
N ILE A 49 -3.54 2.60 -3.35
CA ILE A 49 -4.63 2.01 -2.56
C ILE A 49 -4.46 2.21 -1.05
N TYR A 50 -3.30 2.70 -0.60
CA TYR A 50 -2.98 2.83 0.81
C TYR A 50 -2.13 4.06 1.08
N TRP A 51 -2.52 4.84 2.09
CA TRP A 51 -1.73 5.92 2.66
C TRP A 51 -1.97 6.01 4.16
N GLU A 52 -0.92 5.76 4.94
CA GLU A 52 -0.95 5.89 6.41
C GLU A 52 0.15 6.84 6.87
N TYR A 53 -0.18 7.76 7.78
CA TYR A 53 0.76 8.69 8.41
C TYR A 53 1.10 8.23 9.83
N GLY A 54 2.29 8.59 10.32
CA GLY A 54 2.69 8.26 11.69
C GLY A 54 3.18 6.83 11.85
N THR A 55 3.57 6.18 10.75
CA THR A 55 4.09 4.82 10.77
C THR A 55 5.26 4.65 9.83
N ASP A 56 6.21 3.82 10.25
CA ASP A 56 7.41 3.47 9.52
C ASP A 56 7.49 1.96 9.21
N HIS A 57 6.44 1.22 9.57
CA HIS A 57 6.34 -0.21 9.36
C HIS A 57 5.05 -0.55 8.61
N VAL A 58 5.08 -1.71 7.97
CA VAL A 58 3.92 -2.28 7.31
C VAL A 58 3.88 -3.78 7.54
N LYS A 59 2.72 -4.31 7.88
CA LYS A 59 2.39 -5.74 7.87
C LYS A 59 1.32 -5.93 6.80
N ALA A 60 1.61 -6.74 5.78
CA ALA A 60 0.71 -6.94 4.66
C ALA A 60 0.51 -8.43 4.46
N SER A 61 -0.73 -8.88 4.53
CA SER A 61 -1.10 -10.29 4.38
C SER A 61 -2.33 -10.41 3.50
N TRP A 62 -2.21 -11.19 2.43
CA TRP A 62 -3.34 -11.53 1.58
C TRP A 62 -4.17 -12.61 2.25
N ILE A 63 -5.48 -12.37 2.35
CA ILE A 63 -6.43 -13.36 2.88
C ILE A 63 -7.14 -14.12 1.77
N ASP A 64 -7.20 -13.52 0.57
CA ASP A 64 -7.64 -14.13 -0.67
C ASP A 64 -6.96 -13.42 -1.87
N ASP A 65 -7.37 -13.75 -3.09
CA ASP A 65 -6.81 -13.23 -4.34
C ASP A 65 -6.96 -11.70 -4.56
N HIS A 66 -7.94 -11.09 -3.90
CA HIS A 66 -8.33 -9.69 -4.12
C HIS A 66 -8.33 -8.90 -2.81
N THR A 67 -8.25 -9.55 -1.66
CA THR A 67 -8.33 -8.91 -0.36
C THR A 67 -7.02 -9.02 0.39
N VAL A 68 -6.52 -7.86 0.81
CA VAL A 68 -5.30 -7.72 1.61
C VAL A 68 -5.63 -7.03 2.94
N VAL A 69 -4.97 -7.46 4.00
CA VAL A 69 -4.91 -6.73 5.26
C VAL A 69 -3.55 -6.03 5.33
N ILE A 70 -3.56 -4.71 5.38
CA ILE A 70 -2.39 -3.84 5.50
C ILE A 70 -2.49 -3.15 6.86
N ASN A 71 -1.56 -3.47 7.77
CA ASN A 71 -1.63 -3.14 9.18
C ASN A 71 -2.99 -3.57 9.77
N SER A 72 -3.85 -2.63 10.13
CA SER A 72 -5.18 -2.90 10.68
C SER A 72 -6.31 -2.68 9.66
N HIS A 73 -5.97 -2.36 8.40
CA HIS A 73 -6.94 -2.02 7.36
C HIS A 73 -7.12 -3.17 6.37
N LYS A 74 -8.35 -3.65 6.23
CA LYS A 74 -8.74 -4.66 5.25
C LYS A 74 -9.24 -3.96 3.98
N LEU A 75 -8.65 -4.28 2.83
CA LEU A 75 -8.97 -3.67 1.53
C LEU A 75 -9.23 -4.74 0.47
N ASP A 76 -10.36 -4.64 -0.23
CA ASP A 76 -10.56 -5.26 -1.54
C ASP A 76 -9.90 -4.38 -2.61
N VAL A 77 -8.77 -4.84 -3.14
CA VAL A 77 -7.90 -4.06 -4.04
C VAL A 77 -8.59 -3.67 -5.35
N ARG A 78 -9.78 -4.19 -5.65
CA ARG A 78 -10.55 -3.82 -6.84
C ARG A 78 -11.26 -2.48 -6.64
N LYS A 79 -11.75 -2.19 -5.43
CA LYS A 79 -12.66 -1.08 -5.16
C LYS A 79 -12.24 -0.18 -4.00
N ASP A 80 -11.50 -0.71 -3.03
CA ASP A 80 -11.21 0.00 -1.80
C ASP A 80 -9.88 0.76 -1.90
N THR A 81 -9.82 1.89 -1.20
CA THR A 81 -8.60 2.67 -0.97
C THR A 81 -8.62 3.18 0.46
N TYR A 82 -7.47 3.16 1.12
CA TYR A 82 -7.27 3.78 2.41
C TYR A 82 -6.40 5.03 2.28
N ASP A 83 -6.87 6.16 2.81
CA ASP A 83 -6.10 7.39 2.96
C ASP A 83 -6.51 8.03 4.29
N TRP A 84 -5.59 8.03 5.27
CA TRP A 84 -5.81 8.57 6.61
C TRP A 84 -6.34 10.02 6.62
N ARG A 85 -6.14 10.79 5.54
CA ARG A 85 -6.65 12.17 5.42
C ARG A 85 -8.16 12.25 5.19
N ARG A 86 -8.80 11.13 4.86
CA ARG A 86 -10.22 11.03 4.49
C ARG A 86 -11.05 10.27 5.52
N GLU A 87 -10.43 9.86 6.61
CA GLU A 87 -11.08 9.21 7.74
C GLU A 87 -11.61 10.22 8.76
#